data_AF-A0A934DNC1-F1
#
_entry.id   AF-A0A934DNC1-F1
#
_cell.length_a   1.000
_cell.length_b   1.000
_cell.length_c   1.000
_cell.angle_alpha   90.00
_cell.angle_beta   90.00
_cell.angle_gamma   90.00
#
_symmetry.space_group_name_H-M   'P 1'
#
loop_
_entity.id
_entity.type
_entity.pdbx_description
1 polymer ?
#
loop_
_entity_poly.entity_id
_entity_poly.type
_entity_poly.pdbx_seq_one_letter_code
_entity_poly.pdbx_strand_id
1 'polypeptide(L)'
;MGADAKIIFLHHSTGGVIWGGGVDDFITSYNTANAKTYNIIEQAFPKDSPYGWNNYPYDYWNIWVNHAGPQEYQTEPTLEILTQSYNVIIFKHCFPVSGIEADGTPDVTSDAKTVANYKLQYAALKTKLREFPSNRFIVWTGAALKQDATDAEQGERAKDFFDWVKGTWDEKGDNIFVWDFWQLETEGGLYLTDANASGDSHPNDTFAKKVAPLFGKRIVDVIEGRGDTGSLTGE
;
A
#
# COMPACT_ATOMS: atom_id res chain seq x y z
N MET A 1 4.26 -18.30 8.53
CA MET A 1 5.07 -18.60 7.33
C MET A 1 6.39 -19.19 7.80
N GLY A 2 7.00 -20.07 7.02
CA GLY A 2 8.19 -20.83 7.41
C GLY A 2 9.50 -20.04 7.27
N ALA A 3 10.58 -20.74 6.91
CA ALA A 3 11.85 -20.12 6.52
C ALA A 3 11.81 -19.53 5.10
N ASP A 4 10.72 -19.73 4.38
CA ASP A 4 10.47 -19.37 3.00
C ASP A 4 9.16 -18.58 2.87
N ALA A 5 9.16 -17.60 1.96
CA ALA A 5 7.98 -16.82 1.59
C ALA A 5 8.18 -16.18 0.22
N LYS A 6 7.14 -16.23 -0.62
CA LYS A 6 7.04 -15.46 -1.87
C LYS A 6 6.24 -14.19 -1.64
N ILE A 7 6.80 -13.07 -2.05
CA ILE A 7 6.26 -11.73 -1.80
C ILE A 7 6.13 -11.02 -3.14
N ILE A 8 4.99 -10.40 -3.38
CA ILE A 8 4.81 -9.48 -4.50
C ILE A 8 4.49 -8.09 -3.97
N PHE A 9 5.20 -7.08 -4.48
CA PHE A 9 4.91 -5.68 -4.23
C PHE A 9 4.29 -5.05 -5.49
N LEU A 10 3.00 -4.73 -5.40
CA LEU A 10 2.18 -4.16 -6.47
C LEU A 10 2.19 -2.64 -6.37
N HIS A 11 2.83 -1.97 -7.33
CA HIS A 11 2.97 -0.52 -7.30
C HIS A 11 3.36 0.08 -8.66
N HIS A 12 3.45 1.40 -8.70
CA HIS A 12 4.25 2.19 -9.63
C HIS A 12 4.58 3.53 -8.95
N SER A 13 5.18 4.50 -9.66
CA SER A 13 5.42 5.86 -9.13
C SER A 13 6.17 5.80 -7.77
N THR A 14 5.63 6.36 -6.69
CA THR A 14 6.20 6.38 -5.33
C THR A 14 6.74 5.01 -4.89
N GLY A 15 6.05 3.91 -5.21
CA GLY A 15 6.50 2.58 -4.81
C GLY A 15 7.82 2.18 -5.48
N GLY A 16 8.04 2.60 -6.74
CA GLY A 16 9.28 2.32 -7.46
C GLY A 16 10.47 3.11 -6.92
N VAL A 17 10.20 4.34 -6.46
CA VAL A 17 11.22 5.15 -5.77
C VAL A 17 11.67 4.47 -4.47
N ILE A 18 10.72 4.03 -3.64
CA ILE A 18 11.03 3.33 -2.39
C ILE A 18 11.70 1.98 -2.66
N TRP A 19 11.23 1.21 -3.65
CA TRP A 19 11.87 -0.03 -4.08
C TRP A 19 13.35 0.19 -4.43
N GLY A 20 13.63 1.17 -5.29
CA GLY A 20 14.99 1.59 -5.66
C GLY A 20 15.82 2.19 -4.52
N GLY A 21 15.20 2.46 -3.37
CA GLY A 21 15.88 2.80 -2.12
C GLY A 21 16.60 1.62 -1.44
N GLY A 22 16.41 0.37 -1.93
CA GLY A 22 17.10 -0.82 -1.44
C GLY A 22 16.21 -1.79 -0.66
N VAL A 23 14.95 -1.98 -1.07
CA VAL A 23 14.03 -2.94 -0.43
C VAL A 23 14.50 -4.38 -0.67
N ASP A 24 14.89 -4.71 -1.90
CA ASP A 24 15.42 -6.01 -2.30
C ASP A 24 16.77 -6.31 -1.63
N ASP A 25 17.65 -5.31 -1.55
CA ASP A 25 18.93 -5.37 -0.84
C ASP A 25 18.74 -5.68 0.66
N PHE A 26 17.76 -5.04 1.30
CA PHE A 26 17.41 -5.32 2.69
C PHE A 26 16.97 -6.77 2.87
N ILE A 27 16.03 -7.26 2.04
CA ILE A 27 15.52 -8.63 2.14
C ILE A 27 16.64 -9.65 1.89
N THR A 28 17.51 -9.39 0.90
CA THR A 28 18.68 -10.22 0.60
C THR A 28 19.65 -10.30 1.78
N SER A 29 19.92 -9.16 2.41
CA SER A 29 20.78 -9.08 3.59
C SER A 29 20.15 -9.81 4.79
N TYR A 30 18.84 -9.63 5.02
CA TYR A 30 18.11 -10.31 6.09
C TYR A 30 18.12 -11.83 5.90
N ASN A 31 17.89 -12.30 4.67
CA ASN A 31 17.95 -13.72 4.31
C ASN A 31 19.31 -14.32 4.64
N THR A 32 20.39 -13.65 4.26
CA THR A 32 21.77 -14.10 4.52
C THR A 32 22.06 -14.17 6.01
N ALA A 33 21.68 -13.13 6.76
CA ALA A 33 21.95 -13.04 8.20
C ALA A 33 21.12 -14.03 9.04
N ASN A 34 19.93 -14.40 8.59
CA ASN A 34 18.95 -15.18 9.38
C ASN A 34 18.62 -16.55 8.78
N ALA A 35 19.39 -17.01 7.78
CA ALA A 35 19.16 -18.26 7.06
C ALA A 35 17.71 -18.41 6.56
N LYS A 36 17.21 -17.37 5.90
CA LYS A 36 15.87 -17.32 5.28
C LYS A 36 15.94 -17.35 3.76
N THR A 37 14.80 -17.61 3.15
CA THR A 37 14.61 -17.64 1.69
C THR A 37 13.36 -16.84 1.33
N TYR A 38 13.30 -15.57 1.76
CA TYR A 38 12.23 -14.65 1.37
C TYR A 38 12.52 -14.10 -0.03
N ASN A 39 11.64 -14.37 -0.98
CA ASN A 39 11.76 -13.90 -2.35
C ASN A 39 10.72 -12.80 -2.59
N ILE A 40 11.20 -11.58 -2.81
CA ILE A 40 10.37 -10.44 -3.15
C ILE A 40 10.59 -10.03 -4.59
N ILE A 41 9.50 -9.74 -5.30
CA ILE A 41 9.50 -9.11 -6.61
C ILE A 41 8.57 -7.90 -6.61
N GLU A 42 8.84 -6.93 -7.48
CA GLU A 42 7.92 -5.84 -7.79
C GLU A 42 7.12 -6.14 -9.07
N GLN A 43 5.93 -5.56 -9.17
CA GLN A 43 5.15 -5.55 -10.40
C GLN A 43 4.39 -4.23 -10.53
N ALA A 44 4.46 -3.64 -11.73
CA ALA A 44 3.59 -2.55 -12.14
C ALA A 44 2.12 -2.97 -11.97
N PHE A 45 1.35 -2.27 -11.13
CA PHE A 45 -0.05 -2.61 -10.90
C PHE A 45 -0.91 -1.41 -10.42
N PRO A 46 -2.10 -1.21 -11.01
CA PRO A 46 -2.51 -1.74 -12.31
C PRO A 46 -1.57 -1.28 -13.45
N LYS A 47 -1.55 -2.00 -14.57
CA LYS A 47 -0.71 -1.68 -15.73
C LYS A 47 -1.27 -0.46 -16.48
N ASP A 48 -0.39 0.15 -17.29
CA ASP A 48 -0.75 1.35 -18.05
C ASP A 48 -1.74 1.01 -19.16
N SER A 49 -1.51 -0.12 -19.83
CA SER A 49 -2.42 -0.65 -20.84
C SER A 49 -2.69 -2.14 -20.57
N PRO A 50 -3.95 -2.59 -20.68
CA PRO A 50 -5.13 -1.83 -21.10
C PRO A 50 -5.85 -1.05 -19.97
N TYR A 51 -5.41 -1.14 -18.71
CA TYR A 51 -6.18 -0.63 -17.57
C TYR A 51 -6.17 0.91 -17.42
N GLY A 52 -5.03 1.57 -17.65
CA GLY A 52 -4.91 3.04 -17.63
C GLY A 52 -4.06 3.64 -16.51
N TRP A 53 -3.20 2.86 -15.83
CA TRP A 53 -2.26 3.33 -14.79
C TRP A 53 -2.91 3.98 -13.54
N ASN A 54 -4.24 3.83 -13.38
CA ASN A 54 -4.95 4.29 -12.19
C ASN A 54 -4.68 3.37 -11.00
N ASN A 55 -4.42 3.96 -9.83
CA ASN A 55 -3.93 3.24 -8.66
C ASN A 55 -4.49 3.83 -7.38
N TYR A 56 -5.82 3.77 -7.28
CA TYR A 56 -6.62 4.31 -6.19
C TYR A 56 -7.47 3.20 -5.56
N PRO A 57 -8.13 3.45 -4.41
CA PRO A 57 -8.94 2.44 -3.72
C PRO A 57 -10.03 1.84 -4.62
N TYR A 58 -10.64 2.66 -5.48
CA TYR A 58 -11.58 2.22 -6.51
C TYR A 58 -10.98 1.16 -7.44
N ASP A 59 -9.75 1.32 -7.91
CA ASP A 59 -9.15 0.43 -8.90
C ASP A 59 -8.92 -0.97 -8.33
N TYR A 60 -8.38 -1.04 -7.12
CA TYR A 60 -8.21 -2.29 -6.41
C TYR A 60 -9.58 -2.94 -6.10
N TRP A 61 -10.57 -2.15 -5.66
CA TRP A 61 -11.94 -2.66 -5.48
C TRP A 61 -12.51 -3.20 -6.81
N ASN A 62 -12.31 -2.49 -7.92
CA ASN A 62 -12.87 -2.86 -9.21
C ASN A 62 -12.24 -4.16 -9.75
N ILE A 63 -10.92 -4.34 -9.61
CA ILE A 63 -10.23 -5.56 -10.04
C ILE A 63 -10.54 -6.72 -9.09
N TRP A 64 -10.45 -6.51 -7.76
CA TRP A 64 -10.45 -7.61 -6.79
C TRP A 64 -11.79 -7.94 -6.18
N VAL A 65 -12.77 -7.02 -6.23
CA VAL A 65 -14.12 -7.23 -5.70
C VAL A 65 -15.14 -7.29 -6.82
N ASN A 66 -15.22 -6.24 -7.66
CA ASN A 66 -16.23 -6.17 -8.72
C ASN A 66 -16.00 -7.22 -9.82
N HIS A 67 -14.74 -7.45 -10.19
CA HIS A 67 -14.32 -8.46 -11.17
C HIS A 67 -13.57 -9.64 -10.53
N ALA A 68 -13.89 -9.96 -9.28
CA ALA A 68 -13.32 -11.12 -8.58
C ALA A 68 -13.55 -12.43 -9.35
N GLY A 69 -12.64 -13.39 -9.17
CA GLY A 69 -12.76 -14.72 -9.76
C GLY A 69 -11.46 -15.19 -10.42
N PRO A 70 -11.50 -16.35 -11.10
CA PRO A 70 -10.28 -17.01 -11.58
C PRO A 70 -9.74 -16.46 -12.90
N GLN A 71 -10.26 -15.33 -13.39
CA GLN A 71 -9.87 -14.74 -14.67
C GLN A 71 -9.30 -13.35 -14.44
N GLU A 72 -8.30 -12.97 -15.23
CA GLU A 72 -7.76 -11.62 -15.21
C GLU A 72 -8.82 -10.61 -15.67
N TYR A 73 -8.81 -9.43 -15.05
CA TYR A 73 -9.61 -8.30 -15.51
C TYR A 73 -8.69 -7.31 -16.23
N GLN A 74 -8.89 -7.11 -17.53
CA GLN A 74 -8.05 -6.20 -18.31
C GLN A 74 -6.54 -6.53 -18.18
N THR A 75 -6.19 -7.82 -18.17
CA THR A 75 -4.82 -8.34 -17.93
C THR A 75 -4.27 -8.15 -16.51
N GLU A 76 -5.06 -7.60 -15.59
CA GLU A 76 -4.71 -7.52 -14.18
C GLU A 76 -5.09 -8.80 -13.44
N PRO A 77 -4.18 -9.39 -12.67
CA PRO A 77 -4.50 -10.56 -11.86
C PRO A 77 -5.46 -10.19 -10.71
N THR A 78 -6.46 -11.04 -10.51
CA THR A 78 -7.34 -11.00 -9.35
C THR A 78 -6.63 -11.55 -8.11
N LEU A 79 -7.24 -11.39 -6.94
CA LEU A 79 -6.72 -12.00 -5.71
C LEU A 79 -6.72 -13.53 -5.78
N GLU A 80 -7.68 -14.16 -6.46
CA GLU A 80 -7.69 -15.62 -6.67
C GLU A 80 -6.45 -16.12 -7.41
N ILE A 81 -5.90 -15.32 -8.32
CA ILE A 81 -4.68 -15.65 -9.08
C ILE A 81 -3.44 -15.35 -8.23
N LEU A 82 -3.36 -14.15 -7.64
CA LEU A 82 -2.20 -13.73 -6.85
C LEU A 82 -1.95 -14.63 -5.65
N THR A 83 -3.01 -15.01 -4.94
CA THR A 83 -2.91 -15.77 -3.68
C THR A 83 -2.47 -17.22 -3.87
N GLN A 84 -2.56 -17.76 -5.10
CA GLN A 84 -1.99 -19.07 -5.43
C GLN A 84 -0.46 -19.02 -5.59
N SER A 85 0.08 -17.85 -5.93
CA SER A 85 1.50 -17.69 -6.27
C SER A 85 2.33 -17.05 -5.16
N TYR A 86 1.71 -16.20 -4.33
CA TYR A 86 2.39 -15.39 -3.33
C TYR A 86 1.82 -15.61 -1.93
N ASN A 87 2.73 -15.72 -0.97
CA ASN A 87 2.39 -15.79 0.44
C ASN A 87 2.02 -14.41 0.98
N VAL A 88 2.75 -13.37 0.55
CA VAL A 88 2.53 -11.98 0.95
C VAL A 88 2.24 -11.14 -0.30
N ILE A 89 1.15 -10.39 -0.27
CA ILE A 89 0.76 -9.46 -1.34
C ILE A 89 0.72 -8.06 -0.76
N ILE A 90 1.55 -7.18 -1.30
CA ILE A 90 1.71 -5.80 -0.81
C ILE A 90 1.17 -4.86 -1.87
N PHE A 91 0.35 -3.89 -1.49
CA PHE A 91 -0.18 -2.88 -2.41
C PHE A 91 -0.29 -1.50 -1.78
N LYS A 92 -0.36 -0.48 -2.64
CA LYS A 92 -0.34 0.94 -2.25
C LYS A 92 -1.13 1.77 -3.27
N HIS A 93 -1.32 3.05 -2.98
CA HIS A 93 -1.89 4.02 -3.92
C HIS A 93 -0.89 5.10 -4.37
N CYS A 94 -1.11 5.71 -5.54
CA CYS A 94 -0.29 6.85 -6.00
C CYS A 94 -0.67 8.14 -5.29
N PHE A 95 0.23 9.13 -5.27
CA PHE A 95 0.03 10.39 -4.55
C PHE A 95 -1.29 11.13 -4.85
N PRO A 96 -1.93 11.03 -6.05
CA PRO A 96 -3.23 11.68 -6.25
C PRO A 96 -4.36 11.07 -5.41
N VAL A 97 -4.13 9.95 -4.71
CA VAL A 97 -5.06 9.40 -3.71
C VAL A 97 -5.33 10.39 -2.58
N SER A 98 -4.39 11.29 -2.30
CA SER A 98 -4.51 12.27 -1.22
C SER A 98 -5.23 13.55 -1.65
N GLY A 99 -5.61 13.68 -2.93
CA GLY A 99 -6.51 14.73 -3.41
C GLY A 99 -7.96 14.38 -3.09
N ILE A 100 -8.30 14.30 -1.80
CA ILE A 100 -9.63 13.89 -1.33
C ILE A 100 -10.57 15.08 -1.30
N GLU A 101 -11.63 14.99 -2.11
CA GLU A 101 -12.69 15.98 -2.20
C GLU A 101 -13.72 15.84 -1.07
N ALA A 102 -14.57 16.86 -0.94
CA ALA A 102 -15.71 16.81 -0.03
C ALA A 102 -16.67 15.66 -0.39
N ASP A 103 -17.27 15.04 0.63
CA ASP A 103 -18.20 13.94 0.44
C ASP A 103 -19.47 14.39 -0.32
N GLY A 104 -19.84 13.60 -1.32
CA GLY A 104 -21.17 13.60 -1.93
C GLY A 104 -22.02 12.45 -1.39
N THR A 105 -22.90 11.91 -2.24
CA THR A 105 -23.58 10.64 -1.93
C THR A 105 -22.57 9.49 -2.05
N PRO A 106 -22.34 8.70 -0.98
CA PRO A 106 -21.40 7.60 -1.03
C PRO A 106 -21.83 6.52 -2.01
N ASP A 107 -20.91 6.10 -2.87
CA ASP A 107 -21.10 5.04 -3.86
C ASP A 107 -19.79 4.26 -4.05
N VAL A 108 -19.79 2.98 -3.68
CA VAL A 108 -18.61 2.11 -3.79
C VAL A 108 -18.12 1.97 -5.23
N THR A 109 -19.03 2.12 -6.21
CA THR A 109 -18.77 1.98 -7.64
C THR A 109 -18.29 3.27 -8.30
N SER A 110 -18.20 4.37 -7.54
CA SER A 110 -17.68 5.65 -8.01
C SER A 110 -16.16 5.76 -7.81
N ASP A 111 -15.47 6.27 -8.81
CA ASP A 111 -14.06 6.62 -8.79
C ASP A 111 -13.76 7.99 -8.15
N ALA A 112 -14.81 8.71 -7.73
CA ALA A 112 -14.67 9.99 -7.04
C ALA A 112 -13.90 9.80 -5.72
N LYS A 113 -12.85 10.59 -5.55
CA LYS A 113 -11.93 10.54 -4.40
C LYS A 113 -12.53 11.27 -3.21
N THR A 114 -13.40 10.59 -2.47
CA THR A 114 -14.02 11.12 -1.26
C THR A 114 -13.78 10.17 -0.10
N VAL A 115 -13.82 10.68 1.14
CA VAL A 115 -13.63 9.85 2.34
C VAL A 115 -14.68 8.76 2.40
N ALA A 116 -15.93 9.07 2.06
CA ALA A 116 -17.02 8.12 2.10
C ALA A 116 -16.87 6.99 1.06
N ASN A 117 -16.48 7.31 -0.18
CA ASN A 117 -16.25 6.29 -1.20
C ASN A 117 -15.06 5.39 -0.85
N TYR A 118 -13.96 6.00 -0.38
CA TYR A 118 -12.78 5.25 0.03
C TYR A 118 -13.09 4.29 1.18
N LYS A 119 -13.86 4.72 2.19
CA LYS A 119 -14.27 3.83 3.28
C LYS A 119 -15.12 2.65 2.79
N LEU A 120 -16.05 2.87 1.84
CA LEU A 120 -16.83 1.79 1.24
C LEU A 120 -15.94 0.79 0.49
N GLN A 121 -14.99 1.30 -0.31
CA GLN A 121 -14.06 0.48 -1.09
C GLN A 121 -13.10 -0.31 -0.19
N TYR A 122 -12.52 0.33 0.83
CA TYR A 122 -11.70 -0.33 1.84
C TYR A 122 -12.47 -1.38 2.63
N ALA A 123 -13.74 -1.15 2.97
CA ALA A 123 -14.57 -2.15 3.67
C ALA A 123 -14.82 -3.39 2.81
N ALA A 124 -15.13 -3.19 1.53
CA ALA A 124 -15.31 -4.27 0.57
C ALA A 124 -14.00 -5.04 0.31
N LEU A 125 -12.89 -4.32 0.12
CA LEU A 125 -11.55 -4.91 0.01
C LEU A 125 -11.20 -5.74 1.25
N LYS A 126 -11.43 -5.21 2.46
CA LYS A 126 -11.16 -5.94 3.71
C LYS A 126 -11.91 -7.27 3.76
N THR A 127 -13.18 -7.25 3.39
CA THR A 127 -14.00 -8.48 3.31
C THR A 127 -13.37 -9.47 2.35
N LYS A 128 -12.97 -9.01 1.16
CA LYS A 128 -12.36 -9.86 0.13
C LYS A 128 -11.00 -10.42 0.55
N LEU A 129 -10.11 -9.61 1.13
CA LEU A 129 -8.78 -10.03 1.58
C LEU A 129 -8.88 -11.12 2.67
N ARG A 130 -9.90 -11.05 3.53
CA ARG A 130 -10.17 -12.06 4.58
C ARG A 130 -10.65 -13.41 4.03
N GLU A 131 -11.06 -13.49 2.77
CA GLU A 131 -11.36 -14.79 2.11
C GLU A 131 -10.09 -15.63 1.89
N PHE A 132 -8.89 -15.05 2.02
CA PHE A 132 -7.60 -15.70 1.80
C PHE A 132 -6.76 -15.76 3.09
N PRO A 133 -7.22 -16.44 4.16
CA PRO A 133 -6.60 -16.38 5.49
C PRO A 133 -5.20 -17.00 5.56
N SER A 134 -4.81 -17.79 4.56
CA SER A 134 -3.46 -18.37 4.45
C SER A 134 -2.43 -17.40 3.87
N ASN A 135 -2.88 -16.29 3.27
CA ASN A 135 -2.07 -15.24 2.69
C ASN A 135 -2.02 -14.05 3.63
N ARG A 136 -0.96 -13.25 3.55
CA ARG A 136 -0.85 -11.99 4.28
C ARG A 136 -0.88 -10.82 3.32
N PHE A 137 -1.54 -9.76 3.72
CA PHE A 137 -1.66 -8.53 2.95
C PHE A 137 -0.99 -7.39 3.69
N ILE A 138 -0.18 -6.60 2.99
CA ILE A 138 0.38 -5.37 3.54
C ILE A 138 -0.14 -4.20 2.70
N VAL A 139 -0.76 -3.23 3.34
CA VAL A 139 -1.34 -2.05 2.68
C VAL A 139 -0.59 -0.83 3.17
N TRP A 140 -0.13 0.01 2.25
CA TRP A 140 0.44 1.30 2.65
C TRP A 140 -0.67 2.29 3.00
N THR A 141 -0.44 3.15 3.99
CA THR A 141 -1.10 4.47 3.95
C THR A 141 -0.69 5.20 2.66
N GLY A 142 -1.58 6.00 2.09
CA GLY A 142 -1.38 6.59 0.77
C GLY A 142 -0.27 7.64 0.76
N ALA A 143 0.33 7.87 -0.41
CA ALA A 143 1.35 8.89 -0.58
C ALA A 143 0.75 10.30 -0.49
N ALA A 144 1.35 11.18 0.29
CA ALA A 144 0.91 12.56 0.48
C ALA A 144 1.20 13.43 -0.74
N LEU A 145 0.38 14.48 -0.93
CA LEU A 145 0.66 15.56 -1.86
C LEU A 145 1.60 16.57 -1.23
N LYS A 146 2.40 17.26 -2.05
CA LYS A 146 3.08 18.49 -1.61
C LYS A 146 2.09 19.61 -1.38
N GLN A 147 2.45 20.55 -0.50
CA GLN A 147 1.62 21.70 -0.16
C GLN A 147 1.23 22.57 -1.38
N ASP A 148 2.08 22.66 -2.40
CA ASP A 148 1.82 23.42 -3.63
C ASP A 148 0.97 22.66 -4.68
N ALA A 149 0.65 21.40 -4.42
CA ALA A 149 -0.14 20.52 -5.29
C ALA A 149 -1.53 20.19 -4.74
N THR A 150 -1.90 20.77 -3.59
CA THR A 150 -3.16 20.51 -2.88
C THR A 150 -3.55 21.73 -2.04
N ASP A 151 -4.62 21.61 -1.26
CA ASP A 151 -5.01 22.62 -0.26
C ASP A 151 -5.13 21.99 1.15
N ALA A 152 -5.39 22.84 2.15
CA ALA A 152 -5.53 22.39 3.53
C ALA A 152 -6.71 21.45 3.75
N GLU A 153 -7.83 21.65 3.05
CA GLU A 153 -9.01 20.81 3.24
C GLU A 153 -8.79 19.40 2.68
N GLN A 154 -8.19 19.29 1.49
CA GLN A 154 -7.79 17.99 0.92
C GLN A 154 -6.75 17.31 1.81
N GLY A 155 -5.73 18.03 2.29
CA GLY A 155 -4.71 17.50 3.19
C GLY A 155 -5.28 16.99 4.52
N GLU A 156 -6.22 17.72 5.13
CA GLU A 156 -6.93 17.30 6.34
C GLU A 156 -7.77 16.04 6.10
N ARG A 157 -8.54 15.98 5.00
CA ARG A 157 -9.33 14.80 4.65
C ARG A 157 -8.45 13.57 4.39
N ALA A 158 -7.31 13.75 3.73
CA ALA A 158 -6.34 12.67 3.50
C ALA A 158 -5.74 12.17 4.81
N LYS A 159 -5.29 13.07 5.69
CA LYS A 159 -4.78 12.72 7.00
C LYS A 159 -5.84 11.98 7.83
N ASP A 160 -7.06 12.50 7.90
CA ASP A 160 -8.16 11.88 8.64
C ASP A 160 -8.50 10.50 8.09
N PHE A 161 -8.46 10.32 6.76
CA PHE A 161 -8.67 9.03 6.14
C PHE A 161 -7.58 8.03 6.53
N PHE A 162 -6.29 8.39 6.47
CA PHE A 162 -5.22 7.47 6.81
C PHE A 162 -5.08 7.23 8.32
N ASP A 163 -5.46 8.18 9.16
CA ASP A 163 -5.63 7.94 10.60
C ASP A 163 -6.77 6.95 10.86
N TRP A 164 -7.88 7.04 10.12
CA TRP A 164 -8.93 6.02 10.16
C TRP A 164 -8.44 4.66 9.66
N VAL A 165 -7.61 4.61 8.60
CA VAL A 165 -7.02 3.36 8.10
C VAL A 165 -6.22 2.67 9.21
N LYS A 166 -5.38 3.40 9.92
CA LYS A 166 -4.53 2.87 10.99
C LYS A 166 -5.27 2.55 12.28
N GLY A 167 -6.24 3.38 12.65
CA GLY A 167 -6.91 3.31 13.95
C GLY A 167 -8.18 2.48 13.97
N THR A 168 -8.85 2.34 12.82
CA THR A 168 -10.16 1.69 12.70
C THR A 168 -10.16 0.56 11.68
N TRP A 169 -9.59 0.79 10.50
CA TRP A 169 -9.62 -0.21 9.43
C TRP A 169 -8.60 -1.34 9.66
N ASP A 170 -7.42 -1.05 10.20
CA ASP A 170 -6.44 -2.05 10.63
C ASP A 170 -6.99 -2.78 11.87
N GLU A 171 -7.18 -4.10 11.79
CA GLU A 171 -7.70 -4.92 12.88
C GLU A 171 -6.68 -6.00 13.24
N LYS A 172 -6.27 -6.04 14.53
CA LYS A 172 -5.32 -7.04 15.00
C LYS A 172 -5.89 -8.45 14.91
N GLY A 173 -5.01 -9.42 14.68
CA GLY A 173 -5.35 -10.84 14.66
C GLY A 173 -6.01 -11.32 13.37
N ASP A 174 -6.07 -10.49 12.33
CA ASP A 174 -6.43 -10.91 10.98
C ASP A 174 -5.18 -11.07 10.08
N ASN A 175 -5.40 -11.18 8.77
CA ASN A 175 -4.36 -11.42 7.78
C ASN A 175 -3.94 -10.15 7.01
N ILE A 176 -4.37 -8.97 7.45
CA ILE A 176 -4.15 -7.68 6.81
C ILE A 176 -3.31 -6.82 7.76
N PHE A 177 -2.31 -6.14 7.21
CA PHE A 177 -1.39 -5.33 7.98
C PHE A 177 -1.17 -3.99 7.28
N VAL A 178 -1.00 -2.93 8.04
CA VAL A 178 -0.68 -1.60 7.49
C VAL A 178 0.83 -1.31 7.59
N TRP A 179 1.39 -0.61 6.60
CA TRP A 179 2.66 0.12 6.71
C TRP A 179 2.38 1.63 6.63
N ASP A 180 2.77 2.38 7.66
CA ASP A 180 2.43 3.81 7.79
C ASP A 180 3.42 4.70 7.03
N PHE A 181 3.35 4.65 5.71
CA PHE A 181 4.14 5.49 4.81
C PHE A 181 3.86 6.99 4.99
N TRP A 182 2.58 7.36 5.20
CA TRP A 182 2.14 8.73 5.48
C TRP A 182 2.93 9.33 6.65
N GLN A 183 3.04 8.63 7.78
CA GLN A 183 3.79 9.14 8.94
C GLN A 183 5.25 9.40 8.61
N LEU A 184 5.87 8.54 7.79
CA LEU A 184 7.28 8.69 7.42
C LEU A 184 7.51 9.91 6.53
N GLU A 185 6.66 10.11 5.52
CA GLU A 185 6.88 11.15 4.50
C GLU A 185 6.42 12.54 4.94
N THR A 186 5.41 12.60 5.81
CA THR A 186 4.81 13.85 6.31
C THR A 186 5.30 14.24 7.71
N GLU A 187 5.97 13.32 8.41
CA GLU A 187 6.34 13.46 9.82
C GLU A 187 5.12 13.71 10.74
N GLY A 188 3.94 13.23 10.32
CA GLY A 188 2.65 13.42 11.00
C GLY A 188 1.87 14.67 10.57
N GLY A 189 2.41 15.43 9.60
CA GLY A 189 1.77 16.60 8.99
C GLY A 189 0.70 16.26 7.95
N LEU A 190 0.32 17.28 7.17
CA LEU A 190 -0.69 17.18 6.10
C LEU A 190 -0.10 16.89 4.72
N TYR A 191 1.19 17.17 4.53
CA TYR A 191 1.83 17.20 3.22
C TYR A 191 3.15 16.44 3.24
N LEU A 192 3.56 15.96 2.06
CA LEU A 192 4.94 15.51 1.84
C LEU A 192 5.89 16.66 2.18
N THR A 193 6.84 16.44 3.08
CA THR A 193 7.78 17.51 3.48
C THR A 193 8.73 17.86 2.34
N ASP A 194 9.15 19.12 2.25
CA ASP A 194 10.13 19.56 1.24
C ASP A 194 11.46 18.79 1.34
N ALA A 195 11.84 18.38 2.56
CA ALA A 195 13.05 17.58 2.78
C ALA A 195 12.94 16.16 2.22
N ASN A 196 11.72 15.61 2.15
CA ASN A 196 11.44 14.28 1.65
C ASN A 196 11.01 14.27 0.17
N ALA A 197 10.59 15.42 -0.37
CA ALA A 197 10.18 15.57 -1.77
C ALA A 197 11.36 15.66 -2.74
N SER A 198 11.15 15.23 -3.97
CA SER A 198 12.10 15.42 -5.07
C SER A 198 11.89 16.80 -5.73
N GLY A 199 10.79 16.97 -6.46
CA GLY A 199 10.37 18.20 -7.12
C GLY A 199 8.85 18.31 -7.25
N ASP A 200 8.17 17.17 -7.45
CA ASP A 200 6.72 17.01 -7.35
C ASP A 200 6.37 16.18 -6.09
N SER A 201 5.17 15.60 -6.06
CA SER A 201 4.71 14.76 -4.94
C SER A 201 5.34 13.34 -4.92
N HIS A 202 6.43 13.11 -5.66
CA HIS A 202 7.27 11.93 -5.46
C HIS A 202 8.33 12.18 -4.36
N PRO A 203 8.62 11.16 -3.54
CA PRO A 203 9.75 11.22 -2.62
C PRO A 203 11.08 11.33 -3.36
N ASN A 204 12.10 11.85 -2.69
CA ASN A 204 13.48 11.86 -3.19
C ASN A 204 14.26 10.60 -2.79
N ASP A 205 15.40 10.39 -3.45
CA ASP A 205 16.28 9.23 -3.23
C ASP A 205 16.82 9.14 -1.80
N THR A 206 17.02 10.28 -1.12
CA THR A 206 17.53 10.31 0.26
C THR A 206 16.50 9.75 1.22
N PHE A 207 15.25 10.21 1.10
CA PHE A 207 14.13 9.67 1.85
C PHE A 207 13.88 8.20 1.51
N ALA A 208 13.93 7.82 0.22
CA ALA A 208 13.76 6.45 -0.22
C ALA A 208 14.76 5.48 0.44
N LYS A 209 16.06 5.83 0.42
CA LYS A 209 17.11 5.04 1.08
C LYS A 209 16.94 4.95 2.59
N LYS A 210 16.38 5.98 3.21
CA LYS A 210 16.08 5.99 4.66
C LYS A 210 14.95 5.01 4.99
N VAL A 211 13.87 4.98 4.20
CA VAL A 211 12.66 4.22 4.55
C VAL A 211 12.59 2.82 3.94
N ALA A 212 13.34 2.53 2.88
CA ALA A 212 13.36 1.19 2.27
C ALA A 212 13.73 0.07 3.27
N PRO A 213 14.74 0.22 4.15
CA PRO A 213 15.00 -0.76 5.21
C PRO A 213 13.86 -0.90 6.22
N LEU A 214 13.14 0.19 6.52
CA LEU A 214 11.99 0.15 7.43
C LEU A 214 10.82 -0.61 6.80
N PHE A 215 10.58 -0.41 5.50
CA PHE A 215 9.60 -1.20 4.75
C PHE A 215 9.98 -2.67 4.74
N GLY A 216 11.25 -2.98 4.44
CA GLY A 216 11.78 -4.35 4.49
C GLY A 216 11.58 -5.00 5.87
N LYS A 217 11.87 -4.26 6.95
CA LYS A 217 11.63 -4.74 8.32
C LYS A 217 10.15 -4.98 8.58
N ARG A 218 9.25 -4.10 8.12
CA ARG A 218 7.79 -4.32 8.24
C ARG A 218 7.36 -5.60 7.55
N ILE A 219 7.86 -5.86 6.34
CA ILE A 219 7.58 -7.10 5.58
C ILE A 219 8.03 -8.33 6.39
N VAL A 220 9.25 -8.30 6.93
CA VAL A 220 9.79 -9.38 7.76
C VAL A 220 8.96 -9.58 9.03
N ASP A 221 8.61 -8.51 9.75
CA ASP A 221 7.79 -8.58 10.96
C ASP A 221 6.43 -9.21 10.64
N VAL A 222 5.81 -8.83 9.53
CA VAL A 222 4.58 -9.46 9.05
C VAL A 222 4.81 -10.94 8.76
N ILE A 223 5.83 -11.35 8.01
CA ILE A 223 6.14 -12.76 7.68
C ILE A 223 6.43 -13.62 8.92
N GLU A 224 7.07 -13.04 9.93
CA GLU A 224 7.48 -13.75 11.12
C GLU A 224 6.46 -13.65 12.28
N GLY A 225 5.26 -13.11 12.02
CA GLY A 225 4.15 -13.11 12.97
C GLY A 225 4.22 -12.01 14.03
N ARG A 226 5.01 -10.97 13.79
CA ARG A 226 5.11 -9.75 14.60
C ARG A 226 4.34 -8.56 14.00
N GLY A 227 3.52 -8.79 12.97
CA GLY A 227 2.75 -7.74 12.31
C GLY A 227 1.86 -6.90 13.24
N ASP A 228 1.28 -7.51 14.27
CA ASP A 228 0.37 -6.84 15.25
C ASP A 228 1.10 -6.13 16.41
N THR A 229 2.39 -6.41 16.58
CA THR A 229 3.19 -5.96 17.74
C THR A 229 4.38 -5.09 17.35
N GLY A 230 4.88 -5.20 16.12
CA GLY A 230 5.92 -4.32 15.58
C GLY A 230 5.37 -2.95 15.18
N SER A 231 6.27 -1.99 15.01
CA SER A 231 5.91 -0.64 14.54
C SER A 231 5.22 -0.68 13.18
N LEU A 232 4.20 0.16 12.99
CA LEU A 232 3.57 0.38 11.68
C LEU A 232 4.52 1.06 10.69
N THR A 233 5.50 1.84 11.17
CA THR A 233 6.51 2.48 10.32
C THR A 233 7.67 1.55 9.97
N GLY A 234 7.82 0.44 10.70
CA GLY A 234 8.98 -0.44 10.62
C GLY A 234 10.15 -0.05 11.52
N GLU A 235 10.03 1.05 12.27
CA GLU A 235 10.98 1.42 13.34
C GLU A 235 11.08 0.38 14.47
#